data_AF-A0A2V8V8D4-F1
#
_entry.id   AF-A0A2V8V8D4-F1
#
_cell.length_a   1.000
_cell.length_b   1.000
_cell.length_c   1.000
_cell.angle_alpha   90.00
_cell.angle_beta   90.00
_cell.angle_gamma   90.00
#
_symmetry.space_group_name_H-M   'P 1'
#
loop_
_entity.id
_entity.type
_entity.pdbx_description
1 polymer ?
#
loop_
_entity_poly.entity_id
_entity_poly.type
_entity_poly.pdbx_seq_one_letter_code
_entity_poly.pdbx_strand_id
1 'polypeptide(L)'
;MPTPQDRRNLSHKKHKMFARLAKIALIVCALLVVYWLGLIYSNRVRLATANVYYGLTNAWVERWPAARNKYAPQMTSALTRIGILRTVRMEVEPGISFLLDPHDLVSSALLSTKRWQPEIWNAIAPVLTEGSVFLDVGAHIGYFSMKASRKAGRTGRVLAFEPNPETLVLLRENVRVNRTWDVVVEPIACTDREQMLTLYAAPSENTGASSLARENADIAPGNAPRPYPVRGRPIDDVIRELALARVDAMKIDVEGAEVSVLRGAANTLKRFHPKVVIEVVASQLASFHTTPEDVAAEFRAAGYNSTKAIDETDFEWDFLGAERSASTVRIDDISTSGQLLRGFYPLEQNAWRWTEQNFAFVLRTPEGARKNGAWLSLKFALPDASLKKLKRVTLSAKAGSVPVAPETYTTGGEHEYRREVPASALGKDVIEVNFSLDQAFSPGAGDRRQLGVIVTSAGLESK
;
A
#
# COMPACT_ATOMS: atom_id res chain seq x y z
N MET A 1 -46.65 15.21 70.09
CA MET A 1 -46.41 14.24 69.01
C MET A 1 -47.07 14.76 67.73
N PRO A 2 -46.42 14.68 66.54
CA PRO A 2 -47.03 15.17 65.30
C PRO A 2 -48.29 14.36 64.96
N THR A 3 -49.35 15.07 64.55
CA THR A 3 -50.65 14.47 64.21
C THR A 3 -50.54 13.54 63.00
N PRO A 4 -51.46 12.58 62.80
CA PRO A 4 -51.48 11.74 61.62
C PRO A 4 -51.48 12.53 60.30
N GLN A 5 -52.10 13.72 60.30
CA GLN A 5 -52.16 14.65 59.17
C GLN A 5 -50.80 15.30 58.88
N ASP A 6 -50.07 15.70 59.93
CA ASP A 6 -48.70 16.24 59.82
C ASP A 6 -47.73 15.19 59.26
N ARG A 7 -47.86 13.93 59.68
CA ARG A 7 -47.04 12.82 59.17
C ARG A 7 -47.32 12.53 57.70
N ARG A 8 -48.59 12.59 57.26
CA ARG A 8 -48.96 12.46 55.83
C ARG A 8 -48.43 13.63 55.01
N ASN A 9 -48.55 14.87 55.50
CA ASN A 9 -48.05 16.05 54.80
C ASN A 9 -46.53 16.08 54.69
N LEU A 10 -45.80 15.65 55.74
CA LEU A 10 -44.34 15.48 55.68
C LEU A 10 -43.94 14.35 54.71
N SER A 11 -44.65 13.23 54.72
CA SER A 11 -44.41 12.13 53.77
C SER A 11 -44.61 12.57 52.32
N HIS A 12 -45.70 13.30 52.04
CA HIS A 12 -46.02 13.79 50.71
C HIS A 12 -45.03 14.88 50.23
N LYS A 13 -44.58 15.78 51.12
CA LYS A 13 -43.51 16.75 50.83
C LYS A 13 -42.17 16.07 50.55
N LYS A 14 -41.80 15.06 51.36
CA LYS A 14 -40.59 14.26 51.12
C LYS A 14 -40.67 13.53 49.78
N HIS A 15 -41.81 12.95 49.43
CA HIS A 15 -42.00 12.25 48.16
C HIS A 15 -41.89 13.20 46.95
N LYS A 16 -42.50 14.39 47.01
CA LYS A 16 -42.35 15.44 45.98
C LYS A 16 -40.91 15.94 45.86
N MET A 17 -40.20 16.08 46.98
CA MET A 17 -38.80 16.48 47.01
C MET A 17 -37.89 15.42 46.39
N PHE A 18 -38.07 14.14 46.75
CA PHE A 18 -37.37 13.01 46.14
C PHE A 18 -37.63 12.91 44.63
N ALA A 19 -38.89 13.08 44.20
CA ALA A 19 -39.23 13.07 42.77
C ALA A 19 -38.58 14.24 42.00
N ARG A 20 -38.44 15.42 42.63
CA ARG A 20 -37.71 16.56 42.04
C ARG A 20 -36.21 16.30 41.97
N LEU A 21 -35.60 15.76 43.03
CA LEU A 21 -34.18 15.39 43.06
C LEU A 21 -33.85 14.30 42.04
N ALA A 22 -34.71 13.28 41.91
CA ALA A 22 -34.56 12.24 40.90
C ALA A 22 -34.65 12.80 39.46
N LYS A 23 -35.58 13.72 39.18
CA LYS A 23 -35.66 14.41 37.89
C LYS A 23 -34.41 15.26 37.59
N ILE A 24 -33.91 15.99 38.58
CA ILE A 24 -32.67 16.78 38.45
C ILE A 24 -31.48 15.85 38.18
N ALA A 25 -31.34 14.75 38.92
CA ALA A 25 -30.29 13.77 38.71
C ALA A 25 -30.34 13.15 37.30
N LEU A 26 -31.55 12.82 36.79
CA LEU A 26 -31.72 12.27 35.45
C LEU A 26 -31.31 13.28 34.35
N ILE A 27 -31.66 14.55 34.52
CA ILE A 27 -31.26 15.63 33.60
C ILE A 27 -29.74 15.85 33.64
N VAL A 28 -29.13 15.85 34.84
CA VAL A 28 -27.67 15.96 34.99
C VAL A 28 -26.97 14.77 34.35
N CYS A 29 -27.45 13.54 34.54
CA CYS A 29 -26.92 12.36 33.85
C CYS A 29 -27.04 12.47 32.33
N ALA A 30 -28.18 12.92 31.80
CA ALA A 30 -28.36 13.12 30.37
C ALA A 30 -27.42 14.20 29.81
N LEU A 31 -27.24 15.31 30.52
CA LEU A 31 -26.29 16.38 30.15
C LEU A 31 -24.84 15.90 30.23
N LEU A 32 -24.50 15.08 31.23
CA LEU A 32 -23.18 14.47 31.34
C LEU A 32 -22.94 13.47 30.22
N VAL A 33 -23.93 12.67 29.82
CA VAL A 33 -23.84 11.76 28.66
C VAL A 33 -23.68 12.57 27.36
N VAL A 34 -24.47 13.63 27.15
CA VAL A 34 -24.33 14.51 25.98
C VAL A 34 -22.96 15.22 25.96
N TYR A 35 -22.46 15.63 27.12
CA TYR A 35 -21.12 16.20 27.27
C TYR A 35 -20.01 15.17 27.02
N TRP A 36 -20.16 13.94 27.53
CA TRP A 36 -19.25 12.82 27.29
C TRP A 36 -19.25 12.41 25.81
N LEU A 37 -20.42 12.34 25.18
CA LEU A 37 -20.57 12.15 23.75
C LEU A 37 -19.92 13.33 23.00
N GLY A 38 -20.19 14.58 23.38
CA GLY A 38 -19.56 15.77 22.80
C GLY A 38 -18.04 15.76 22.89
N LEU A 39 -17.48 15.25 24.00
CA LEU A 39 -16.05 15.02 24.16
C LEU A 39 -15.56 13.93 23.19
N ILE A 40 -16.19 12.75 23.15
CA ILE A 40 -15.86 11.66 22.20
C ILE A 40 -15.94 12.13 20.73
N TYR A 41 -16.91 12.97 20.38
CA TYR A 41 -17.12 13.45 19.01
C TYR A 41 -16.27 14.66 18.64
N SER A 42 -15.65 15.35 19.60
CA SER A 42 -14.78 16.50 19.32
C SER A 42 -13.51 16.06 18.56
N ASN A 43 -13.07 16.89 17.61
CA ASN A 43 -11.80 16.61 16.91
C ASN A 43 -10.60 16.59 17.86
N ARG A 44 -10.65 17.39 18.94
CA ARG A 44 -9.58 17.47 19.94
C ARG A 44 -9.35 16.13 20.64
N VAL A 45 -10.43 15.48 21.08
CA VAL A 45 -10.31 14.17 21.74
C VAL A 45 -9.90 13.10 20.75
N ARG A 46 -10.51 13.05 19.55
CA ARG A 46 -10.10 12.11 18.50
C ARG A 46 -8.61 12.23 18.15
N LEU A 47 -8.11 13.46 18.04
CA LEU A 47 -6.71 13.71 17.75
C LEU A 47 -5.80 13.30 18.91
N ALA A 48 -6.19 13.59 20.15
CA ALA A 48 -5.46 13.13 21.32
C ALA A 48 -5.41 11.59 21.37
N THR A 49 -6.53 10.91 21.12
CA THR A 49 -6.61 9.45 21.05
C THR A 49 -5.70 8.89 19.95
N ALA A 50 -5.76 9.45 18.74
CA ALA A 50 -4.90 9.04 17.63
C ALA A 50 -3.41 9.25 17.96
N ASN A 51 -3.02 10.41 18.47
CA ASN A 51 -1.63 10.70 18.84
C ASN A 51 -1.09 9.74 19.92
N VAL A 52 -1.90 9.43 20.95
CA VAL A 52 -1.52 8.46 21.97
C VAL A 52 -1.37 7.07 21.35
N TYR A 53 -2.32 6.65 20.51
CA TYR A 53 -2.28 5.35 19.85
C TYR A 53 -1.06 5.17 18.96
N TYR A 54 -0.84 6.08 18.00
CA TYR A 54 0.30 6.00 17.08
C TYR A 54 1.63 6.22 17.81
N GLY A 55 1.67 7.06 18.84
CA GLY A 55 2.86 7.23 19.68
C GLY A 55 3.25 5.95 20.42
N LEU A 56 2.29 5.27 21.06
CA LEU A 56 2.52 3.99 21.72
C LEU A 56 2.88 2.88 20.72
N THR A 57 2.20 2.85 19.58
CA THR A 57 2.48 1.87 18.52
C THR A 57 3.88 2.04 17.98
N ASN A 58 4.32 3.28 17.72
CA ASN A 58 5.68 3.56 17.25
C ASN A 58 6.73 3.19 18.30
N ALA A 59 6.53 3.55 19.57
CA ALA A 59 7.44 3.16 20.66
C ALA A 59 7.51 1.63 20.86
N TRP A 60 6.39 0.94 20.67
CA TRP A 60 6.33 -0.52 20.75
C TRP A 60 7.02 -1.20 19.57
N VAL A 61 6.81 -0.68 18.35
CA VAL A 61 7.47 -1.14 17.11
C VAL A 61 8.97 -0.90 17.17
N GLU A 62 9.42 0.26 17.65
CA GLU A 62 10.84 0.56 17.86
C GLU A 62 11.49 -0.46 18.81
N ARG A 63 10.76 -0.89 19.84
CA ARG A 63 11.22 -1.89 20.81
C ARG A 63 11.12 -3.32 20.29
N TRP A 64 10.11 -3.63 19.48
CA TRP A 64 9.84 -4.96 18.89
C TRP A 64 9.50 -4.85 17.40
N PRO A 65 10.51 -4.69 16.51
CA PRO A 65 10.27 -4.47 15.08
C PRO A 65 9.49 -5.59 14.41
N ALA A 66 9.72 -6.84 14.84
CA ALA A 66 9.02 -8.04 14.33
C ALA A 66 7.50 -8.05 14.61
N ALA A 67 7.01 -7.16 15.49
CA ALA A 67 5.61 -7.09 15.86
C ALA A 67 4.80 -6.11 14.98
N ARG A 68 5.48 -5.26 14.20
CA ARG A 68 4.87 -4.23 13.32
C ARG A 68 3.87 -4.83 12.35
N ASN A 69 4.27 -5.84 11.59
CA ASN A 69 3.44 -6.40 10.50
C ASN A 69 2.41 -7.42 10.98
N LYS A 70 2.54 -7.91 12.22
CA LYS A 70 1.66 -8.95 12.76
C LYS A 70 0.50 -8.38 13.58
N TYR A 71 0.73 -7.32 14.35
CA TYR A 71 -0.23 -6.90 15.38
C TYR A 71 -0.73 -5.46 15.22
N ALA A 72 0.08 -4.53 14.70
CA ALA A 72 -0.34 -3.13 14.57
C ALA A 72 -1.53 -2.95 13.60
N PRO A 73 -1.56 -3.56 12.40
CA PRO A 73 -2.72 -3.48 11.50
C PRO A 73 -3.98 -4.11 12.09
N GLN A 74 -3.83 -5.26 12.76
CA GLN A 74 -4.95 -5.96 13.41
C GLN A 74 -5.56 -5.13 14.54
N MET A 75 -4.72 -4.48 15.33
CA MET A 75 -5.14 -3.59 16.41
C MET A 75 -5.78 -2.31 15.87
N THR A 76 -5.21 -1.67 14.84
CA THR A 76 -5.81 -0.49 14.21
C THR A 76 -7.20 -0.81 13.65
N SER A 77 -7.34 -1.95 12.95
CA SER A 77 -8.63 -2.40 12.42
C SER A 77 -9.63 -2.68 13.54
N ALA A 78 -9.22 -3.40 14.60
CA ALA A 78 -10.07 -3.69 15.75
C ALA A 78 -10.54 -2.40 16.46
N LEU A 79 -9.63 -1.47 16.74
CA LEU A 79 -9.93 -0.20 17.41
C LEU A 79 -10.80 0.73 16.56
N THR A 80 -10.67 0.66 15.24
CA THR A 80 -11.54 1.39 14.31
C THR A 80 -12.94 0.79 14.27
N ARG A 81 -13.06 -0.54 14.23
CA ARG A 81 -14.35 -1.26 14.25
C ARG A 81 -15.17 -0.99 15.51
N ILE A 82 -14.52 -0.92 16.67
CA ILE A 82 -15.18 -0.58 17.94
C ILE A 82 -15.32 0.94 18.16
N GLY A 83 -14.86 1.75 17.19
CA GLY A 83 -15.06 3.20 17.16
C GLY A 83 -14.20 4.00 18.13
N ILE A 84 -13.08 3.44 18.63
CA ILE A 84 -12.08 4.15 19.43
C ILE A 84 -11.21 5.01 18.52
N LEU A 85 -10.68 4.42 17.45
CA LEU A 85 -10.06 5.17 16.36
C LEU A 85 -11.16 5.55 15.37
N ARG A 86 -11.17 6.82 14.97
CA ARG A 86 -12.14 7.37 14.04
C ARG A 86 -11.44 8.35 13.13
N THR A 87 -12.06 8.62 11.98
CA THR A 87 -11.63 9.68 11.08
C THR A 87 -11.39 10.98 11.86
N VAL A 88 -10.21 11.56 11.69
CA VAL A 88 -9.74 12.68 12.50
C VAL A 88 -9.06 13.72 11.61
N ARG A 89 -9.25 14.99 11.95
CA ARG A 89 -8.54 16.07 11.28
C ARG A 89 -7.20 16.31 11.97
N MET A 90 -6.13 16.29 11.19
CA MET A 90 -4.77 16.56 11.65
C MET A 90 -4.06 17.52 10.69
N GLU A 91 -3.30 18.45 11.25
CA GLU A 91 -2.34 19.26 10.51
C GLU A 91 -1.07 18.44 10.28
N VAL A 92 -0.80 18.14 9.01
CA VAL A 92 0.33 17.30 8.57
C VAL A 92 1.57 18.16 8.37
N GLU A 93 1.40 19.34 7.76
CA GLU A 93 2.43 20.37 7.57
C GLU A 93 1.85 21.74 7.93
N PRO A 94 2.69 22.75 8.24
CA PRO A 94 2.20 24.09 8.57
C PRO A 94 1.22 24.66 7.53
N GLY A 95 -0.03 24.82 7.93
CA GLY A 95 -1.11 25.31 7.07
C GLY A 95 -1.66 24.28 6.08
N ILE A 96 -1.35 23.00 6.24
CA ILE A 96 -1.91 21.88 5.47
C ILE A 96 -2.51 20.83 6.42
N SER A 97 -3.83 20.68 6.37
CA SER A 97 -4.59 19.76 7.20
C SER A 97 -5.38 18.76 6.37
N PHE A 98 -5.45 17.52 6.85
CA PHE A 98 -6.22 16.45 6.21
C PHE A 98 -7.23 15.86 7.19
N LEU A 99 -8.37 15.45 6.67
CA LEU A 99 -9.28 14.51 7.31
C LEU A 99 -8.78 13.10 6.97
N LEU A 100 -8.29 12.38 7.99
CA LEU A 100 -7.57 11.12 7.86
C LEU A 100 -8.39 10.00 8.47
N ASP A 101 -8.60 8.91 7.72
CA ASP A 101 -9.23 7.69 8.23
C ASP A 101 -8.15 6.73 8.76
N PRO A 102 -8.10 6.43 10.07
CA PRO A 102 -7.09 5.52 10.61
C PRO A 102 -7.07 4.12 10.00
N HIS A 103 -8.16 3.69 9.35
CA HIS A 103 -8.23 2.40 8.67
C HIS A 103 -7.47 2.39 7.34
N ASP A 104 -7.43 3.54 6.66
CA ASP A 104 -6.81 3.69 5.35
C ASP A 104 -5.29 3.78 5.46
N LEU A 105 -4.60 3.08 4.57
CA LEU A 105 -3.17 2.91 4.51
C LEU A 105 -2.41 4.27 4.52
N VAL A 106 -2.77 5.15 3.59
CA VAL A 106 -2.17 6.49 3.43
C VAL A 106 -2.45 7.34 4.65
N SER A 107 -3.70 7.34 5.10
CA SER A 107 -4.15 8.13 6.25
C SER A 107 -3.46 7.70 7.55
N SER A 108 -3.28 6.40 7.75
CA SER A 108 -2.59 5.82 8.90
C SER A 108 -1.10 6.17 8.90
N ALA A 109 -0.45 6.14 7.73
CA ALA A 109 0.93 6.61 7.57
C ALA A 109 1.04 8.11 7.93
N LEU A 110 0.12 8.95 7.45
CA LEU A 110 0.08 10.37 7.80
C LEU A 110 -0.14 10.59 9.30
N LEU A 111 -1.03 9.84 9.95
CA LEU A 111 -1.24 9.92 11.41
C LEU A 111 -0.01 9.52 12.21
N SER A 112 0.80 8.59 11.68
CA SER A 112 2.01 8.12 12.34
C SER A 112 3.23 9.02 12.10
N THR A 113 3.53 9.34 10.85
CA THR A 113 4.79 9.99 10.44
C THR A 113 4.62 11.43 9.97
N LYS A 114 3.37 11.88 9.73
CA LYS A 114 2.99 13.16 9.09
C LYS A 114 3.50 13.32 7.67
N ARG A 115 3.63 12.21 7.00
CA ARG A 115 4.44 12.13 5.82
C ARG A 115 3.71 11.09 4.93
N TRP A 116 3.64 11.34 3.62
CA TRP A 116 3.43 10.35 2.52
C TRP A 116 4.48 10.52 1.39
N GLN A 117 5.10 9.44 0.89
CA GLN A 117 6.01 9.36 -0.29
C GLN A 117 6.80 10.65 -0.63
N PRO A 118 7.84 11.01 0.13
CA PRO A 118 8.53 12.28 0.10
C PRO A 118 9.52 12.30 -1.04
N GLU A 119 10.02 11.16 -1.51
CA GLU A 119 10.84 11.05 -2.71
C GLU A 119 10.08 11.55 -3.94
N ILE A 120 8.79 11.18 -4.06
CA ILE A 120 7.89 11.71 -5.09
C ILE A 120 7.76 13.22 -4.93
N TRP A 121 7.48 13.69 -3.71
CA TRP A 121 7.36 15.13 -3.46
C TRP A 121 8.67 15.88 -3.72
N ASN A 122 9.83 15.33 -3.34
CA ASN A 122 11.15 15.93 -3.51
C ASN A 122 11.56 15.99 -4.98
N ALA A 123 11.05 15.10 -5.83
CA ALA A 123 11.24 15.14 -7.27
C ALA A 123 10.36 16.20 -7.97
N ILE A 124 9.17 16.50 -7.43
CA ILE A 124 8.20 17.45 -8.00
C ILE A 124 8.40 18.86 -7.45
N ALA A 125 8.52 19.01 -6.13
CA ALA A 125 8.50 20.29 -5.43
C ALA A 125 9.53 21.32 -5.91
N PRO A 126 10.75 20.95 -6.36
CA PRO A 126 11.73 21.92 -6.84
C PRO A 126 11.32 22.66 -8.12
N VAL A 127 10.45 22.08 -8.95
CA VAL A 127 9.97 22.75 -10.18
C VAL A 127 8.70 23.58 -9.95
N LEU A 128 8.04 23.41 -8.81
CA LEU A 128 6.83 24.16 -8.46
C LEU A 128 7.17 25.50 -7.81
N THR A 129 6.71 26.57 -8.44
CA THR A 129 6.85 27.97 -8.01
C THR A 129 5.50 28.70 -8.11
N GLU A 130 5.43 29.93 -7.57
CA GLU A 130 4.23 30.78 -7.71
C GLU A 130 3.81 30.88 -9.20
N GLY A 131 2.54 30.62 -9.48
CA GLY A 131 2.00 30.61 -10.85
C GLY A 131 2.12 29.27 -11.58
N SER A 132 2.68 28.22 -10.95
CA SER A 132 2.80 26.90 -11.58
C SER A 132 1.45 26.18 -11.72
N VAL A 133 1.34 25.33 -12.73
CA VAL A 133 0.22 24.41 -12.95
C VAL A 133 0.67 22.98 -12.69
N PHE A 134 0.03 22.32 -11.72
CA PHE A 134 0.32 20.93 -11.34
C PHE A 134 -0.87 20.01 -11.64
N LEU A 135 -0.60 18.85 -12.21
CA LEU A 135 -1.59 17.79 -12.45
C LEU A 135 -1.34 16.62 -11.50
N ASP A 136 -2.31 16.28 -10.67
CA ASP A 136 -2.29 15.16 -9.73
C ASP A 136 -3.24 14.07 -10.26
N VAL A 137 -2.70 13.10 -11.00
CA VAL A 137 -3.47 12.04 -11.66
C VAL A 137 -3.49 10.81 -10.76
N GLY A 138 -4.68 10.46 -10.25
CA GLY A 138 -4.80 9.58 -9.09
C GLY A 138 -4.54 10.35 -7.80
N ALA A 139 -5.31 11.44 -7.59
CA ALA A 139 -5.07 12.38 -6.50
C ALA A 139 -5.41 11.81 -5.12
N HIS A 140 -6.21 10.73 -5.06
CA HIS A 140 -6.66 10.10 -3.83
C HIS A 140 -7.25 11.13 -2.84
N ILE A 141 -6.81 11.20 -1.59
CA ILE A 141 -7.26 12.20 -0.61
C ILE A 141 -6.66 13.61 -0.82
N GLY A 142 -5.83 13.79 -1.85
CA GLY A 142 -5.27 15.07 -2.27
C GLY A 142 -3.96 15.44 -1.56
N TYR A 143 -3.18 14.46 -1.09
CA TYR A 143 -1.94 14.73 -0.36
C TYR A 143 -0.97 15.62 -1.15
N PHE A 144 -0.65 15.23 -2.39
CA PHE A 144 0.21 16.01 -3.27
C PHE A 144 -0.48 17.29 -3.77
N SER A 145 -1.77 17.21 -4.10
CA SER A 145 -2.58 18.36 -4.51
C SER A 145 -2.51 19.55 -3.54
N MET A 146 -2.66 19.32 -2.22
CA MET A 146 -2.64 20.41 -1.24
C MET A 146 -1.23 21.02 -1.10
N LYS A 147 -0.20 20.18 -1.11
CA LYS A 147 1.20 20.62 -1.06
C LYS A 147 1.58 21.42 -2.30
N ALA A 148 1.17 20.95 -3.48
CA ALA A 148 1.35 21.65 -4.75
C ALA A 148 0.62 23.00 -4.76
N SER A 149 -0.62 23.07 -4.25
CA SER A 149 -1.37 24.33 -4.20
C SER A 149 -0.67 25.40 -3.35
N ARG A 150 -0.01 25.02 -2.26
CA ARG A 150 0.78 25.95 -1.44
C ARG A 150 2.01 26.48 -2.17
N LYS A 151 2.66 25.67 -3.00
CA LYS A 151 3.83 26.07 -3.82
C LYS A 151 3.43 26.91 -5.03
N ALA A 152 2.35 26.50 -5.71
CA ALA A 152 1.77 27.17 -6.86
C ALA A 152 1.19 28.54 -6.49
N GLY A 153 0.74 28.69 -5.24
CA GLY A 153 0.32 29.97 -4.69
C GLY A 153 -0.99 30.49 -5.28
N ARG A 154 -1.18 31.81 -5.26
CA ARG A 154 -2.47 32.46 -5.62
C ARG A 154 -2.72 32.49 -7.11
N THR A 155 -1.65 32.49 -7.89
CA THR A 155 -1.68 32.62 -9.35
C THR A 155 -1.48 31.29 -10.07
N GLY A 156 -1.11 30.25 -9.33
CA GLY A 156 -0.98 28.90 -9.85
C GLY A 156 -2.27 28.10 -9.72
N ARG A 157 -2.25 26.87 -10.23
CA ARG A 157 -3.41 25.98 -10.29
C ARG A 157 -3.01 24.53 -10.07
N VAL A 158 -3.90 23.76 -9.43
CA VAL A 158 -3.78 22.32 -9.31
C VAL A 158 -5.01 21.66 -9.90
N LEU A 159 -4.83 20.65 -10.74
CA LEU A 159 -5.90 19.78 -11.21
C LEU A 159 -5.74 18.41 -10.56
N ALA A 160 -6.69 18.03 -9.73
CA ALA A 160 -6.72 16.77 -9.00
C ALA A 160 -7.73 15.83 -9.66
N PHE A 161 -7.23 14.77 -10.31
CA PHE A 161 -8.05 13.77 -11.00
C PHE A 161 -8.25 12.56 -10.09
N GLU A 162 -9.49 12.28 -9.72
CA GLU A 162 -9.83 11.15 -8.83
C GLU A 162 -11.20 10.57 -9.23
N PRO A 163 -11.27 9.33 -9.76
CA PRO A 163 -12.53 8.73 -10.17
C PRO A 163 -13.34 8.11 -9.02
N ASN A 164 -12.73 7.73 -7.90
CA ASN A 164 -13.40 6.98 -6.85
C ASN A 164 -14.38 7.88 -6.08
N PRO A 165 -15.70 7.59 -6.13
CA PRO A 165 -16.70 8.41 -5.45
C PRO A 165 -16.56 8.42 -3.92
N GLU A 166 -16.00 7.36 -3.32
CA GLU A 166 -15.75 7.31 -1.87
C GLU A 166 -14.59 8.24 -1.50
N THR A 167 -13.48 8.14 -2.22
CA THR A 167 -12.28 8.97 -2.00
C THR A 167 -12.53 10.45 -2.32
N LEU A 168 -13.34 10.74 -3.36
CA LEU A 168 -13.74 12.10 -3.74
C LEU A 168 -14.37 12.89 -2.60
N VAL A 169 -15.07 12.23 -1.67
CA VAL A 169 -15.65 12.88 -0.49
C VAL A 169 -14.54 13.47 0.39
N LEU A 170 -13.49 12.69 0.67
CA LEU A 170 -12.35 13.12 1.47
C LEU A 170 -11.53 14.18 0.73
N LEU A 171 -11.26 13.99 -0.57
CA LEU A 171 -10.53 14.94 -1.40
C LEU A 171 -11.19 16.33 -1.37
N ARG A 172 -12.50 16.40 -1.64
CA ARG A 172 -13.24 17.67 -1.64
C ARG A 172 -13.26 18.34 -0.27
N GLU A 173 -13.37 17.54 0.80
CA GLU A 173 -13.32 18.05 2.17
C GLU A 173 -11.92 18.61 2.51
N ASN A 174 -10.86 17.95 2.06
CA ASN A 174 -9.48 18.40 2.25
C ASN A 174 -9.22 19.69 1.47
N VAL A 175 -9.66 19.79 0.21
CA VAL A 175 -9.61 21.03 -0.59
C VAL A 175 -10.29 22.17 0.17
N ARG A 176 -11.52 21.95 0.64
CA ARG A 176 -12.32 22.96 1.34
C ARG A 176 -11.64 23.50 2.59
N VAL A 177 -11.00 22.63 3.38
CA VAL A 177 -10.42 23.00 4.67
C VAL A 177 -9.07 23.69 4.53
N ASN A 178 -8.28 23.31 3.53
CA ASN A 178 -6.98 23.93 3.30
C ASN A 178 -7.08 25.35 2.73
N ARG A 179 -8.28 25.81 2.36
CA ARG A 179 -8.52 27.14 1.78
C ARG A 179 -7.56 27.40 0.61
N THR A 180 -7.36 26.38 -0.21
CA THR A 180 -6.48 26.43 -1.36
C THR A 180 -6.98 27.46 -2.37
N TRP A 181 -6.06 28.07 -3.11
CA TRP A 181 -6.39 29.19 -3.99
C TRP A 181 -7.12 28.74 -5.26
N ASP A 182 -6.63 27.68 -5.91
CA ASP A 182 -7.18 27.17 -7.16
C ASP A 182 -6.86 25.67 -7.33
N VAL A 183 -7.59 24.81 -6.60
CA VAL A 183 -7.56 23.36 -6.79
C VAL A 183 -8.87 22.92 -7.42
N VAL A 184 -8.78 22.42 -8.67
CA VAL A 184 -9.91 21.88 -9.42
C VAL A 184 -9.94 20.37 -9.23
N VAL A 185 -11.04 19.85 -8.68
CA VAL A 185 -11.24 18.40 -8.52
C VAL A 185 -12.05 17.88 -9.69
N GLU A 186 -11.43 17.04 -10.52
CA GLU A 186 -12.03 16.42 -11.69
C GLU A 186 -12.40 14.96 -11.35
N PRO A 187 -13.71 14.63 -11.22
CA PRO A 187 -14.17 13.30 -10.83
C PRO A 187 -14.17 12.33 -12.01
N ILE A 188 -13.01 12.15 -12.64
CA ILE A 188 -12.81 11.35 -13.85
C ILE A 188 -11.61 10.41 -13.68
N ALA A 189 -11.63 9.31 -14.44
CA ALA A 189 -10.43 8.54 -14.71
C ALA A 189 -9.75 9.13 -15.95
N CYS A 190 -8.45 9.39 -15.88
CA CYS A 190 -7.71 9.88 -17.05
C CYS A 190 -7.48 8.72 -18.02
N THR A 191 -7.96 8.83 -19.26
CA THR A 191 -7.83 7.79 -20.28
C THR A 191 -7.57 8.36 -21.68
N ASP A 192 -7.22 7.50 -22.63
CA ASP A 192 -6.93 7.85 -24.02
C ASP A 192 -8.13 8.39 -24.84
N ARG A 193 -9.36 8.18 -24.36
CA ARG A 193 -10.61 8.65 -24.98
C ARG A 193 -11.71 8.88 -23.97
N GLU A 194 -12.77 9.57 -24.40
CA GLU A 194 -14.01 9.74 -23.65
C GLU A 194 -14.81 8.42 -23.62
N GLN A 195 -15.14 7.91 -22.43
CA GLN A 195 -15.87 6.65 -22.26
C GLN A 195 -16.44 6.49 -20.85
N MET A 196 -17.40 5.59 -20.68
CA MET A 196 -17.82 5.11 -19.36
C MET A 196 -17.06 3.84 -19.02
N LEU A 197 -16.53 3.77 -17.80
CA LEU A 197 -15.71 2.67 -17.31
C LEU A 197 -16.24 2.17 -15.97
N THR A 198 -15.77 0.99 -15.58
CA THR A 198 -15.97 0.47 -14.23
C THR A 198 -14.68 0.66 -13.44
N LEU A 199 -14.74 1.44 -12.37
CA LEU A 199 -13.70 1.48 -11.35
C LEU A 199 -14.01 0.41 -10.31
N TYR A 200 -13.01 -0.38 -9.92
CA TYR A 200 -13.09 -1.33 -8.82
C TYR A 200 -12.46 -0.69 -7.58
N ALA A 201 -13.28 -0.33 -6.60
CA ALA A 201 -12.78 0.24 -5.36
C ALA A 201 -12.05 -0.82 -4.54
N ALA A 202 -10.84 -0.48 -4.10
CA ALA A 202 -10.07 -1.26 -3.16
C ALA A 202 -10.73 -1.24 -1.76
N PRO A 203 -10.38 -2.20 -0.87
CA PRO A 203 -10.85 -2.21 0.50
C PRO A 203 -10.51 -0.93 1.25
N SER A 204 -11.28 -0.65 2.29
CA SER A 204 -11.10 0.50 3.18
C SER A 204 -9.70 0.59 3.80
N GLU A 205 -9.00 -0.53 3.88
CA GLU A 205 -7.64 -0.68 4.39
C GLU A 205 -6.62 0.00 3.48
N ASN A 206 -6.85 0.01 2.17
CA ASN A 206 -5.93 0.59 1.19
C ASN A 206 -6.73 1.19 0.02
N THR A 207 -7.43 2.29 0.27
CA THR A 207 -8.34 2.87 -0.75
C THR A 207 -7.60 3.43 -1.96
N GLY A 208 -6.29 3.68 -1.83
CA GLY A 208 -5.40 4.10 -2.91
C GLY A 208 -5.28 3.06 -4.02
N ALA A 209 -5.37 1.77 -3.72
CA ALA A 209 -5.24 0.68 -4.69
C ALA A 209 -6.47 0.49 -5.62
N SER A 210 -7.36 1.49 -5.72
CA SER A 210 -8.54 1.40 -6.58
C SER A 210 -8.13 1.47 -8.05
N SER A 211 -8.60 0.55 -8.88
CA SER A 211 -8.15 0.43 -10.28
C SER A 211 -9.28 0.22 -11.28
N LEU A 212 -9.04 0.56 -12.55
CA LEU A 212 -9.91 0.21 -13.66
C LEU A 212 -9.77 -1.27 -14.06
N ALA A 213 -8.73 -1.96 -13.60
CA ALA A 213 -8.58 -3.41 -13.71
C ALA A 213 -8.99 -4.06 -12.38
N ARG A 214 -9.83 -5.08 -12.46
CA ARG A 214 -10.37 -5.75 -11.27
C ARG A 214 -9.27 -6.45 -10.48
N GLU A 215 -8.28 -6.99 -11.18
CA GLU A 215 -7.16 -7.77 -10.67
C GLU A 215 -6.18 -6.91 -9.87
N ASN A 216 -6.15 -5.60 -10.12
CA ASN A 216 -5.28 -4.66 -9.42
C ASN A 216 -5.91 -4.10 -8.15
N ALA A 217 -7.24 -4.17 -8.00
CA ALA A 217 -7.90 -3.78 -6.76
C ALA A 217 -7.57 -4.80 -5.67
N ASP A 218 -6.68 -4.45 -4.73
CA ASP A 218 -6.12 -5.30 -3.67
C ASP A 218 -7.22 -5.97 -2.82
N ILE A 219 -7.64 -7.19 -3.18
CA ILE A 219 -8.74 -7.89 -2.53
C ILE A 219 -8.28 -9.05 -1.65
N ALA A 220 -8.77 -9.06 -0.41
CA ALA A 220 -8.72 -10.25 0.42
C ALA A 220 -9.52 -11.40 -0.25
N PRO A 221 -9.06 -12.66 -0.17
CA PRO A 221 -9.76 -13.81 -0.73
C PRO A 221 -11.22 -13.88 -0.23
N GLY A 222 -12.17 -13.82 -1.15
CA GLY A 222 -13.61 -13.98 -0.86
C GLY A 222 -14.45 -12.69 -0.90
N ASN A 223 -13.83 -11.51 -1.00
CA ASN A 223 -14.56 -10.25 -1.19
C ASN A 223 -14.44 -9.75 -2.63
N ALA A 224 -15.56 -9.52 -3.30
CA ALA A 224 -15.56 -8.85 -4.60
C ALA A 224 -15.33 -7.34 -4.39
N PRO A 225 -14.46 -6.68 -5.18
CA PRO A 225 -14.27 -5.25 -5.09
C PRO A 225 -15.57 -4.54 -5.48
N ARG A 226 -15.85 -3.40 -4.86
CA ARG A 226 -17.09 -2.65 -5.13
C ARG A 226 -16.95 -1.91 -6.47
N PRO A 227 -17.81 -2.19 -7.47
CA PRO A 227 -17.71 -1.54 -8.77
C PRO A 227 -18.44 -0.19 -8.78
N TYR A 228 -17.87 0.78 -9.47
CA TYR A 228 -18.44 2.10 -9.68
C TYR A 228 -18.40 2.50 -11.16
N PRO A 229 -19.51 2.96 -11.76
CA PRO A 229 -19.45 3.57 -13.08
C PRO A 229 -18.78 4.93 -12.97
N VAL A 230 -17.70 5.14 -13.71
CA VAL A 230 -16.93 6.39 -13.72
C VAL A 230 -16.72 6.87 -15.15
N ARG A 231 -16.57 8.18 -15.31
CA ARG A 231 -16.27 8.79 -16.60
C ARG A 231 -14.77 8.75 -16.84
N GLY A 232 -14.36 8.13 -17.94
CA GLY A 232 -12.99 8.13 -18.46
C GLY A 232 -12.81 9.23 -19.50
N ARG A 233 -11.72 9.99 -19.43
CA ARG A 233 -11.53 11.17 -20.29
C ARG A 233 -10.06 11.55 -20.51
N PRO A 234 -9.67 12.07 -21.70
CA PRO A 234 -8.31 12.56 -21.94
C PRO A 234 -7.97 13.81 -21.14
N ILE A 235 -6.75 13.84 -20.60
CA ILE A 235 -6.19 15.04 -19.96
C ILE A 235 -6.14 16.19 -20.96
N ASP A 236 -5.74 15.93 -22.21
CA ASP A 236 -5.66 16.94 -23.25
C ASP A 236 -6.97 17.72 -23.46
N ASP A 237 -8.12 17.03 -23.34
CA ASP A 237 -9.42 17.67 -23.46
C ASP A 237 -9.71 18.62 -22.28
N VAL A 238 -9.35 18.21 -21.07
CA VAL A 238 -9.50 19.04 -19.85
C VAL A 238 -8.58 20.27 -19.92
N ILE A 239 -7.33 20.07 -20.33
CA ILE A 239 -6.34 21.16 -20.50
C ILE A 239 -6.83 22.17 -21.55
N ARG A 240 -7.41 21.70 -22.66
CA ARG A 240 -7.97 22.55 -23.71
C ARG A 240 -9.20 23.34 -23.23
N GLU A 241 -10.13 22.69 -22.52
CA GLU A 241 -11.34 23.34 -22.00
C GLU A 241 -11.05 24.42 -20.97
N LEU A 242 -10.09 24.16 -20.09
CA LEU A 242 -9.61 25.13 -19.10
C LEU A 242 -8.68 26.18 -19.72
N ALA A 243 -8.40 26.09 -21.02
CA ALA A 243 -7.53 26.99 -21.79
C ALA A 243 -6.18 27.22 -21.10
N LEU A 244 -5.59 26.17 -20.54
CA LEU A 244 -4.35 26.30 -19.78
C LEU A 244 -3.19 26.63 -20.72
N ALA A 245 -2.42 27.64 -20.32
CA ALA A 245 -1.26 28.13 -21.09
C ALA A 245 0.06 27.45 -20.68
N ARG A 246 0.05 26.66 -19.60
CA ARG A 246 1.23 25.95 -19.07
C ARG A 246 0.81 24.72 -18.27
N VAL A 247 1.72 23.75 -18.18
CA VAL A 247 1.71 22.64 -17.22
C VAL A 247 3.17 22.43 -16.80
N ASP A 248 3.47 22.52 -15.52
CA ASP A 248 4.85 22.53 -15.01
C ASP A 248 5.26 21.17 -14.44
N ALA A 249 4.34 20.47 -13.79
CA ALA A 249 4.58 19.12 -13.29
C ALA A 249 3.31 18.26 -13.30
N MET A 250 3.51 16.95 -13.36
CA MET A 250 2.47 15.93 -13.36
C MET A 250 2.90 14.76 -12.47
N LYS A 251 2.03 14.32 -11.57
CA LYS A 251 2.12 13.03 -10.85
C LYS A 251 1.14 12.06 -11.51
N ILE A 252 1.56 10.83 -11.77
CA ILE A 252 0.70 9.76 -12.29
C ILE A 252 0.86 8.52 -11.42
N ASP A 253 -0.24 8.06 -10.87
CA ASP A 253 -0.33 6.86 -10.02
C ASP A 253 -1.78 6.41 -10.12
N VAL A 254 -2.03 5.45 -11.02
CA VAL A 254 -3.37 5.07 -11.47
C VAL A 254 -3.52 3.55 -11.54
N GLU A 255 -2.70 2.83 -10.77
CA GLU A 255 -2.83 1.40 -10.53
C GLU A 255 -2.92 0.57 -11.82
N GLY A 256 -2.07 0.86 -12.81
CA GLY A 256 -1.92 0.08 -14.06
C GLY A 256 -2.44 0.77 -15.33
N ALA A 257 -3.19 1.87 -15.22
CA ALA A 257 -3.75 2.58 -16.37
C ALA A 257 -2.78 3.60 -17.01
N GLU A 258 -1.49 3.59 -16.64
CA GLU A 258 -0.51 4.65 -16.94
C GLU A 258 -0.38 4.92 -18.44
N VAL A 259 -0.31 3.87 -19.27
CA VAL A 259 -0.19 4.02 -20.73
C VAL A 259 -1.42 4.73 -21.32
N SER A 260 -2.63 4.45 -20.81
CA SER A 260 -3.85 5.13 -21.24
C SER A 260 -3.84 6.60 -20.84
N VAL A 261 -3.38 6.91 -19.62
CA VAL A 261 -3.20 8.30 -19.16
C VAL A 261 -2.22 9.05 -20.06
N LEU A 262 -1.04 8.47 -20.34
CA LEU A 262 0.00 9.10 -21.15
C LEU A 262 -0.48 9.37 -22.58
N ARG A 263 -1.22 8.44 -23.18
CA ARG A 263 -1.87 8.64 -24.49
C ARG A 263 -2.90 9.76 -24.46
N GLY A 264 -3.72 9.80 -23.41
CA GLY A 264 -4.70 10.87 -23.19
C GLY A 264 -4.09 12.24 -22.86
N ALA A 265 -2.80 12.29 -22.54
CA ALA A 265 -2.02 13.49 -22.25
C ALA A 265 -0.96 13.81 -23.33
N ALA A 266 -1.00 13.12 -24.48
CA ALA A 266 0.10 13.15 -25.45
C ALA A 266 0.42 14.58 -25.95
N ASN A 267 -0.59 15.42 -26.19
CA ASN A 267 -0.36 16.80 -26.61
C ASN A 267 0.14 17.67 -25.45
N THR A 268 -0.37 17.47 -24.24
CA THR A 268 0.08 18.15 -23.02
C THR A 268 1.56 17.87 -22.76
N LEU A 269 1.97 16.60 -22.83
CA LEU A 269 3.36 16.16 -22.66
C LEU A 269 4.27 16.77 -23.72
N LYS A 270 3.88 16.73 -25.01
CA LYS A 270 4.66 17.31 -26.11
C LYS A 270 4.76 18.82 -26.04
N ARG A 271 3.66 19.50 -25.72
CA ARG A 271 3.56 20.97 -25.78
C ARG A 271 4.23 21.65 -24.60
N PHE A 272 3.95 21.18 -23.39
CA PHE A 272 4.40 21.83 -22.16
C PHE A 272 5.64 21.17 -21.56
N HIS A 273 5.92 19.92 -21.93
CA HIS A 273 7.06 19.15 -21.45
C HIS A 273 7.23 19.20 -19.92
N PRO A 274 6.15 18.95 -19.14
CA PRO A 274 6.20 19.06 -17.69
C PRO A 274 7.18 18.07 -17.06
N LYS A 275 7.64 18.35 -15.84
CA LYS A 275 8.29 17.34 -15.01
C LYS A 275 7.26 16.26 -14.63
N VAL A 276 7.47 15.02 -15.06
CA VAL A 276 6.58 13.91 -14.72
C VAL A 276 7.22 13.01 -13.68
N VAL A 277 6.45 12.62 -12.66
CA VAL A 277 6.74 11.50 -11.78
C VAL A 277 5.60 10.51 -11.94
N ILE A 278 5.94 9.25 -12.21
CA ILE A 278 4.98 8.19 -12.52
C ILE A 278 5.34 6.93 -11.73
N GLU A 279 4.33 6.32 -11.12
CA GLU A 279 4.46 5.00 -10.49
C GLU A 279 4.29 3.91 -11.55
N VAL A 280 5.21 2.93 -11.56
CA VAL A 280 5.25 1.89 -12.59
C VAL A 280 5.42 0.54 -11.91
N VAL A 281 4.32 -0.20 -11.81
CA VAL A 281 4.31 -1.56 -11.27
C VAL A 281 3.99 -2.55 -12.39
N ALA A 282 4.97 -3.40 -12.74
CA ALA A 282 4.86 -4.29 -13.90
C ALA A 282 3.65 -5.25 -13.83
N SER A 283 3.31 -5.74 -12.63
CA SER A 283 2.14 -6.62 -12.44
C SER A 283 0.81 -5.89 -12.65
N GLN A 284 0.73 -4.60 -12.27
CA GLN A 284 -0.48 -3.80 -12.49
C GLN A 284 -0.68 -3.50 -13.97
N LEU A 285 0.39 -3.12 -14.68
CA LEU A 285 0.38 -2.87 -16.13
C LEU A 285 -0.04 -4.10 -16.94
N ALA A 286 0.36 -5.29 -16.49
CA ALA A 286 0.02 -6.55 -17.15
C ALA A 286 -1.50 -6.81 -17.18
N SER A 287 -2.25 -6.35 -16.17
CA SER A 287 -3.72 -6.42 -16.13
C SER A 287 -4.39 -5.55 -17.21
N PHE A 288 -3.66 -4.58 -17.78
CA PHE A 288 -4.07 -3.79 -18.93
C PHE A 288 -3.40 -4.23 -20.24
N HIS A 289 -2.69 -5.36 -20.24
CA HIS A 289 -1.89 -5.84 -21.39
C HIS A 289 -0.84 -4.84 -21.85
N THR A 290 -0.26 -4.11 -20.91
CA THR A 290 0.82 -3.15 -21.15
C THR A 290 2.05 -3.50 -20.32
N THR A 291 3.18 -2.89 -20.66
CA THR A 291 4.48 -3.15 -20.04
C THR A 291 5.17 -1.84 -19.66
N PRO A 292 6.18 -1.89 -18.78
CA PRO A 292 7.03 -0.72 -18.52
C PRO A 292 7.68 -0.13 -19.78
N GLU A 293 7.93 -0.95 -20.80
CA GLU A 293 8.47 -0.49 -22.09
C GLU A 293 7.44 0.33 -22.88
N ASP A 294 6.15 0.00 -22.78
CA ASP A 294 5.08 0.81 -23.38
C ASP A 294 5.01 2.20 -22.73
N VAL A 295 5.14 2.27 -21.40
CA VAL A 295 5.24 3.54 -20.67
C VAL A 295 6.44 4.36 -21.18
N ALA A 296 7.62 3.73 -21.28
CA ALA A 296 8.82 4.38 -21.81
C ALA A 296 8.63 4.83 -23.28
N ALA A 297 7.92 4.06 -24.10
CA ALA A 297 7.63 4.39 -25.48
C ALA A 297 6.77 5.65 -25.60
N GLU A 298 5.74 5.81 -24.76
CA GLU A 298 4.91 7.03 -24.75
C GLU A 298 5.73 8.28 -24.37
N PHE A 299 6.63 8.17 -23.38
CA PHE A 299 7.54 9.27 -23.02
C PHE A 299 8.51 9.63 -24.16
N ARG A 300 9.12 8.63 -24.81
CA ARG A 300 9.99 8.87 -25.98
C ARG A 300 9.22 9.53 -27.13
N ALA A 301 7.98 9.08 -27.39
CA ALA A 301 7.10 9.68 -28.39
C ALA A 301 6.72 11.14 -28.05
N ALA A 302 6.70 11.49 -26.76
CA ALA A 302 6.50 12.86 -26.28
C ALA A 302 7.79 13.71 -26.23
N GLY A 303 8.96 13.15 -26.58
CA GLY A 303 10.24 13.86 -26.62
C GLY A 303 10.99 13.89 -25.29
N TYR A 304 10.71 12.96 -24.38
CA TYR A 304 11.49 12.79 -23.15
C TYR A 304 12.69 11.88 -23.42
N ASN A 305 13.89 12.36 -23.10
CA ASN A 305 15.15 11.70 -23.43
C ASN A 305 15.92 11.17 -22.22
N SER A 306 15.44 11.45 -21.00
CA SER A 306 16.05 10.98 -19.76
C SER A 306 14.98 10.54 -18.78
N THR A 307 15.26 9.42 -18.13
CA THR A 307 14.51 8.95 -16.98
C THR A 307 15.49 8.82 -15.82
N LYS A 308 14.99 9.09 -14.61
CA LYS A 308 15.72 8.83 -13.38
C LYS A 308 14.79 8.02 -12.51
N ALA A 309 15.23 6.81 -12.14
CA ALA A 309 14.57 6.08 -11.07
C ALA A 309 14.63 6.97 -9.82
N ILE A 310 13.47 7.33 -9.33
CA ILE A 310 13.35 7.89 -7.98
C ILE A 310 13.41 6.64 -7.14
N ASP A 311 14.60 6.31 -6.61
CA ASP A 311 14.68 5.26 -5.61
C ASP A 311 13.63 5.56 -4.55
N GLU A 312 12.79 4.59 -4.24
CA GLU A 312 11.92 4.60 -3.06
C GLU A 312 12.74 4.47 -1.77
N THR A 313 13.82 5.26 -1.66
CA THR A 313 14.60 5.44 -0.44
C THR A 313 14.32 6.85 0.06
N ASP A 314 13.18 6.99 0.75
CA ASP A 314 13.13 7.66 2.05
C ASP A 314 11.72 7.83 2.64
N PHE A 315 10.72 7.12 2.12
CA PHE A 315 9.62 6.63 2.95
C PHE A 315 9.69 5.17 3.30
N GLU A 316 10.00 4.94 4.57
CA GLU A 316 9.52 3.80 5.31
C GLU A 316 7.97 3.79 5.32
N TRP A 317 7.39 3.27 4.25
CA TRP A 317 6.70 2.01 4.48
C TRP A 317 7.73 1.05 5.03
N ASP A 318 7.68 0.78 6.32
CA ASP A 318 8.33 -0.38 6.91
C ASP A 318 7.61 -1.68 6.49
N PHE A 319 7.18 -1.74 5.24
CA PHE A 319 7.30 -2.90 4.38
C PHE A 319 8.69 -2.84 3.74
N LEU A 320 9.72 -3.02 4.55
CA LEU A 320 11.07 -3.16 4.03
C LEU A 320 11.20 -4.43 3.21
N GLY A 321 11.48 -4.24 1.92
CA GLY A 321 11.85 -5.31 1.01
C GLY A 321 12.71 -4.93 -0.21
N ALA A 322 13.21 -3.69 -0.34
CA ALA A 322 14.10 -3.33 -1.46
C ALA A 322 15.50 -2.81 -1.04
N GLU A 323 15.72 -2.36 0.21
CA GLU A 323 17.05 -2.43 0.86
C GLU A 323 17.26 -3.77 1.60
N ARG A 324 16.21 -4.58 1.66
CA ARG A 324 16.20 -5.90 2.25
C ARG A 324 15.81 -6.90 1.18
N SER A 325 16.72 -7.19 0.24
CA SER A 325 16.85 -8.62 -0.05
C SER A 325 17.12 -9.25 1.32
N ALA A 326 16.18 -10.03 1.84
CA ALA A 326 16.43 -10.76 3.05
C ALA A 326 17.49 -11.79 2.69
N SER A 327 18.47 -11.97 3.57
CA SER A 327 19.32 -13.14 3.42
C SER A 327 18.45 -14.39 3.53
N THR A 328 17.26 -14.34 4.16
CA THR A 328 16.28 -15.43 4.17
C THR A 328 14.89 -14.96 3.71
N VAL A 329 14.38 -15.55 2.62
CA VAL A 329 13.04 -15.39 2.06
C VAL A 329 12.10 -16.45 2.61
N ARG A 330 10.90 -16.05 3.04
CA ARG A 330 9.81 -16.95 3.41
C ARG A 330 8.70 -16.89 2.38
N ILE A 331 8.21 -18.02 1.93
CA ILE A 331 7.23 -18.08 0.83
C ILE A 331 5.85 -17.54 1.24
N ASP A 332 5.52 -17.60 2.52
CA ASP A 332 4.31 -17.02 3.12
C ASP A 332 4.45 -15.53 3.44
N ASP A 333 5.65 -14.94 3.27
CA ASP A 333 5.91 -13.54 3.53
C ASP A 333 5.81 -12.72 2.24
N ILE A 334 4.65 -12.07 2.07
CA ILE A 334 4.33 -11.19 0.94
C ILE A 334 5.35 -10.04 0.83
N SER A 335 6.00 -9.61 1.92
CA SER A 335 7.03 -8.57 1.85
C SER A 335 8.30 -9.00 1.09
N THR A 336 8.50 -10.31 0.91
CA THR A 336 9.65 -10.89 0.20
C THR A 336 9.28 -11.42 -1.19
N SER A 337 8.05 -11.20 -1.68
CA SER A 337 7.63 -11.71 -3.00
C SER A 337 8.42 -11.12 -4.17
N GLY A 338 8.98 -9.91 -4.02
CA GLY A 338 9.91 -9.32 -4.98
C GLY A 338 11.25 -10.07 -5.12
N GLN A 339 11.57 -10.96 -4.18
CA GLN A 339 12.75 -11.83 -4.24
C GLN A 339 12.49 -13.16 -4.97
N LEU A 340 11.25 -13.42 -5.41
CA LEU A 340 10.87 -14.58 -6.22
C LEU A 340 10.94 -14.22 -7.71
N LEU A 341 12.03 -14.56 -8.39
CA LEU A 341 12.25 -14.10 -9.78
C LEU A 341 11.40 -14.84 -10.80
N ARG A 342 11.42 -16.17 -10.75
CA ARG A 342 10.77 -17.05 -11.74
C ARG A 342 10.58 -18.46 -11.20
N GLY A 343 9.68 -19.20 -11.84
CA GLY A 343 9.45 -20.60 -11.54
C GLY A 343 8.64 -20.85 -10.26
N PHE A 344 7.79 -19.90 -9.86
CA PHE A 344 6.87 -20.07 -8.73
C PHE A 344 5.42 -19.97 -9.22
N TYR A 345 4.61 -20.94 -8.84
CA TYR A 345 3.17 -20.89 -9.05
C TYR A 345 2.49 -19.97 -8.02
N PRO A 346 1.20 -19.62 -8.24
CA PRO A 346 0.42 -18.86 -7.26
C PRO A 346 0.44 -19.49 -5.86
N LEU A 347 0.34 -18.65 -4.85
CA LEU A 347 0.31 -19.05 -3.45
C LEU A 347 -0.92 -19.91 -3.17
N GLU A 348 -0.73 -21.06 -2.52
CA GLU A 348 -1.81 -21.94 -2.14
C GLU A 348 -2.05 -21.87 -0.63
N GLN A 349 -3.33 -21.70 -0.25
CA GLN A 349 -3.78 -21.58 1.13
C GLN A 349 -3.01 -20.55 1.98
N ASN A 350 -2.45 -19.51 1.33
CA ASN A 350 -1.64 -18.46 1.94
C ASN A 350 -0.40 -18.95 2.73
N ALA A 351 0.11 -20.14 2.44
CA ALA A 351 1.17 -20.75 3.26
C ALA A 351 2.35 -21.30 2.46
N TRP A 352 2.14 -21.68 1.19
CA TRP A 352 3.18 -22.37 0.42
C TRP A 352 2.99 -22.20 -1.09
N ARG A 353 4.06 -22.42 -1.86
CA ARG A 353 4.04 -22.39 -3.34
C ARG A 353 4.65 -23.65 -3.91
N TRP A 354 4.04 -24.15 -4.97
CA TRP A 354 4.72 -25.04 -5.90
C TRP A 354 5.75 -24.26 -6.72
N THR A 355 6.87 -24.89 -7.03
CA THR A 355 7.81 -24.40 -8.03
C THR A 355 7.61 -25.08 -9.37
N GLU A 356 8.16 -24.49 -10.42
CA GLU A 356 8.51 -25.21 -11.65
C GLU A 356 9.76 -26.08 -11.43
N GLN A 357 10.21 -26.79 -12.47
CA GLN A 357 11.47 -27.56 -12.45
C GLN A 357 12.69 -26.66 -12.22
N ASN A 358 12.63 -25.41 -12.70
CA ASN A 358 13.66 -24.40 -12.53
C ASN A 358 13.04 -23.18 -11.86
N PHE A 359 13.65 -22.70 -10.77
CA PHE A 359 13.15 -21.54 -10.03
C PHE A 359 14.32 -20.74 -9.47
N ALA A 360 14.10 -19.44 -9.25
CA ALA A 360 15.20 -18.57 -8.85
C ALA A 360 14.78 -17.52 -7.81
N PHE A 361 15.65 -17.31 -6.83
CA PHE A 361 15.53 -16.26 -5.82
C PHE A 361 16.56 -15.16 -6.07
N VAL A 362 16.28 -13.93 -5.63
CA VAL A 362 17.32 -12.94 -5.31
C VAL A 362 17.52 -12.96 -3.80
N LEU A 363 18.74 -13.19 -3.33
CA LEU A 363 19.08 -13.20 -1.91
C LEU A 363 20.16 -12.16 -1.62
N ARG A 364 20.12 -11.56 -0.43
CA ARG A 364 21.19 -10.64 0.01
C ARG A 364 22.37 -11.42 0.52
N THR A 365 23.55 -10.94 0.15
CA THR A 365 24.79 -11.42 0.74
C THR A 365 24.85 -10.97 2.21
N PRO A 366 24.86 -11.90 3.20
CA PRO A 366 24.94 -11.52 4.60
C PRO A 366 26.29 -10.87 4.92
N GLU A 367 26.32 -10.06 5.96
CA GLU A 367 27.55 -9.41 6.42
C GLU A 367 28.62 -10.45 6.77
N GLY A 368 29.88 -10.21 6.40
CA GLY A 368 30.98 -11.16 6.61
C GLY A 368 31.10 -12.26 5.54
N ALA A 369 30.04 -12.55 4.78
CA ALA A 369 30.07 -13.64 3.79
C ALA A 369 30.99 -13.36 2.58
N ARG A 370 31.27 -12.08 2.30
CA ARG A 370 32.28 -11.68 1.31
C ARG A 370 33.71 -12.08 1.68
N LYS A 371 33.95 -12.37 2.96
CA LYS A 371 35.25 -12.81 3.48
C LYS A 371 35.25 -14.32 3.75
N ASN A 372 34.18 -14.82 4.36
CA ASN A 372 34.15 -16.18 4.94
C ASN A 372 33.29 -17.18 4.13
N GLY A 373 32.53 -16.72 3.13
CA GLY A 373 31.49 -17.51 2.47
C GLY A 373 30.17 -17.51 3.27
N ALA A 374 29.16 -18.20 2.75
CA ALA A 374 27.84 -18.32 3.37
C ALA A 374 27.30 -19.76 3.29
N TRP A 375 26.30 -20.06 4.11
CA TRP A 375 25.44 -21.23 3.99
C TRP A 375 24.17 -20.87 3.22
N LEU A 376 24.01 -21.42 2.01
CA LEU A 376 22.75 -21.42 1.28
C LEU A 376 21.82 -22.48 1.88
N SER A 377 20.61 -22.10 2.27
CA SER A 377 19.54 -22.97 2.75
C SER A 377 18.30 -22.88 1.87
N LEU A 378 17.63 -24.00 1.63
CA LEU A 378 16.29 -24.07 1.04
C LEU A 378 15.48 -25.10 1.82
N LYS A 379 14.39 -24.67 2.44
CA LYS A 379 13.42 -25.53 3.10
C LYS A 379 12.27 -25.78 2.14
N PHE A 380 11.97 -27.06 1.92
CA PHE A 380 10.95 -27.48 0.98
C PHE A 380 10.32 -28.80 1.42
N ALA A 381 9.15 -29.10 0.89
CA ALA A 381 8.46 -30.37 1.08
C ALA A 381 8.32 -31.13 -0.24
N LEU A 382 8.49 -32.45 -0.15
CA LEU A 382 8.23 -33.41 -1.20
C LEU A 382 7.03 -34.26 -0.79
N PRO A 383 5.85 -34.12 -1.43
CA PRO A 383 4.72 -34.97 -1.09
C PRO A 383 5.01 -36.43 -1.41
N ASP A 384 4.69 -37.34 -0.47
CA ASP A 384 4.95 -38.78 -0.62
C ASP A 384 4.34 -39.39 -1.88
N ALA A 385 3.14 -38.93 -2.24
CA ALA A 385 2.44 -39.38 -3.46
C ALA A 385 3.24 -39.05 -4.73
N SER A 386 3.97 -37.95 -4.70
CA SER A 386 4.73 -37.44 -5.82
C SER A 386 6.09 -38.15 -5.89
N LEU A 387 6.76 -38.36 -4.76
CA LEU A 387 8.03 -39.10 -4.71
C LEU A 387 7.88 -40.60 -5.02
N LYS A 388 6.75 -41.23 -4.66
CA LYS A 388 6.44 -42.61 -5.10
C LYS A 388 6.48 -42.78 -6.61
N LYS A 389 6.18 -41.71 -7.38
CA LYS A 389 6.24 -41.72 -8.85
C LYS A 389 7.65 -41.47 -9.38
N LEU A 390 8.36 -40.47 -8.85
CA LEU A 390 9.70 -40.10 -9.34
C LEU A 390 10.82 -41.01 -8.81
N LYS A 391 10.60 -41.71 -7.69
CA LYS A 391 11.57 -42.52 -6.92
C LYS A 391 12.70 -41.73 -6.27
N ARG A 392 13.25 -40.73 -6.98
CA ARG A 392 14.25 -39.80 -6.47
C ARG A 392 14.07 -38.43 -7.12
N VAL A 393 14.51 -37.39 -6.42
CA VAL A 393 14.62 -36.04 -6.97
C VAL A 393 15.99 -35.48 -6.59
N THR A 394 16.74 -35.00 -7.56
CA THR A 394 18.03 -34.34 -7.35
C THR A 394 17.86 -32.84 -7.50
N LEU A 395 18.12 -32.09 -6.41
CA LEU A 395 18.15 -30.64 -6.40
C LEU A 395 19.58 -30.15 -6.63
N SER A 396 19.75 -29.25 -7.58
CA SER A 396 21.00 -28.54 -7.86
C SER A 396 20.79 -27.03 -7.72
N ALA A 397 21.85 -26.30 -7.38
CA ALA A 397 21.79 -24.85 -7.29
C ALA A 397 23.01 -24.16 -7.92
N LYS A 398 22.83 -22.90 -8.33
CA LYS A 398 23.91 -21.99 -8.72
C LYS A 398 23.72 -20.66 -8.01
N ALA A 399 24.75 -20.22 -7.26
CA ALA A 399 24.78 -18.89 -6.65
C ALA A 399 25.57 -17.95 -7.58
N GLY A 400 24.86 -17.04 -8.24
CA GLY A 400 25.41 -16.31 -9.39
C GLY A 400 25.87 -17.27 -10.48
N SER A 401 27.15 -17.21 -10.86
CA SER A 401 27.77 -18.13 -11.83
C SER A 401 28.38 -19.38 -11.20
N VAL A 402 28.39 -19.50 -9.87
CA VAL A 402 29.10 -20.57 -9.16
C VAL A 402 28.16 -21.76 -8.89
N PRO A 403 28.49 -22.97 -9.36
CA PRO A 403 27.69 -24.16 -9.07
C PRO A 403 27.84 -24.57 -7.60
N VAL A 404 26.74 -25.00 -7.01
CA VAL A 404 26.65 -25.52 -5.65
C VAL A 404 26.35 -27.03 -5.71
N ALA A 405 26.94 -27.81 -4.82
CA ALA A 405 26.86 -29.27 -4.88
C ALA A 405 25.40 -29.78 -4.80
N PRO A 406 24.97 -30.68 -5.70
CA PRO A 406 23.60 -31.19 -5.70
C PRO A 406 23.31 -32.11 -4.50
N GLU A 407 22.03 -32.35 -4.23
CA GLU A 407 21.56 -33.35 -3.27
C GLU A 407 20.45 -34.20 -3.86
N THR A 408 20.42 -35.49 -3.54
CA THR A 408 19.36 -36.40 -4.00
C THR A 408 18.50 -36.85 -2.84
N TYR A 409 17.19 -36.68 -2.98
CA TYR A 409 16.17 -37.01 -1.99
C TYR A 409 15.38 -38.25 -2.45
N THR A 410 15.22 -39.22 -1.55
CA THR A 410 14.53 -40.50 -1.80
C THR A 410 13.40 -40.79 -0.81
N THR A 411 13.19 -39.92 0.18
CA THR A 411 12.05 -39.95 1.11
C THR A 411 11.20 -38.69 0.94
N GLY A 412 9.88 -38.79 1.16
CA GLY A 412 9.01 -37.62 1.17
C GLY A 412 9.00 -36.94 2.53
N GLY A 413 8.29 -35.83 2.63
CA GLY A 413 8.21 -34.98 3.83
C GLY A 413 8.97 -33.66 3.66
N GLU A 414 9.30 -33.04 4.79
CA GLU A 414 10.06 -31.80 4.83
C GLU A 414 11.57 -32.07 4.73
N HIS A 415 12.25 -31.25 3.95
CA HIS A 415 13.68 -31.33 3.69
C HIS A 415 14.32 -29.94 3.77
N GLU A 416 15.60 -29.93 4.10
CA GLU A 416 16.45 -28.74 4.05
C GLU A 416 17.67 -29.04 3.18
N TYR A 417 17.78 -28.31 2.07
CA TYR A 417 18.99 -28.28 1.26
C TYR A 417 19.90 -27.19 1.82
N ARG A 418 20.99 -27.59 2.49
CA ARG A 418 21.98 -26.66 3.05
C ARG A 418 23.35 -26.89 2.44
N ARG A 419 23.96 -25.86 1.84
CA ARG A 419 25.25 -25.95 1.15
C ARG A 419 26.12 -24.73 1.36
N GLU A 420 27.42 -24.94 1.30
CA GLU A 420 28.40 -23.86 1.31
C GLU A 420 28.44 -23.12 -0.03
N VAL A 421 28.46 -21.79 0.04
CA VAL A 421 28.72 -20.89 -1.07
C VAL A 421 30.02 -20.14 -0.80
N PRO A 422 31.03 -20.26 -1.68
CA PRO A 422 32.32 -19.60 -1.47
C PRO A 422 32.20 -18.08 -1.58
N ALA A 423 33.08 -17.36 -0.87
CA ALA A 423 33.12 -15.89 -0.91
C ALA A 423 33.25 -15.30 -2.33
N SER A 424 33.90 -16.04 -3.25
CA SER A 424 34.03 -15.65 -4.67
C SER A 424 32.70 -15.53 -5.42
N ALA A 425 31.65 -16.22 -4.95
CA ALA A 425 30.30 -16.13 -5.51
C ALA A 425 29.49 -14.93 -4.97
N LEU A 426 29.98 -14.27 -3.91
CA LEU A 426 29.24 -13.33 -3.06
C LEU A 426 29.72 -11.87 -3.23
N GLY A 427 30.34 -11.55 -4.35
CA GLY A 427 30.94 -10.22 -4.61
C GLY A 427 29.94 -9.07 -4.75
N LYS A 428 28.65 -9.35 -4.93
CA LYS A 428 27.57 -8.36 -5.08
C LYS A 428 26.75 -8.23 -3.79
N ASP A 429 26.03 -7.12 -3.60
CA ASP A 429 25.12 -6.92 -2.45
C ASP A 429 23.94 -7.88 -2.48
N VAL A 430 23.49 -8.21 -3.69
CA VAL A 430 22.46 -9.20 -3.98
C VAL A 430 22.96 -10.20 -5.00
N ILE A 431 22.56 -11.46 -4.84
CA ILE A 431 22.89 -12.53 -5.76
C ILE A 431 21.61 -13.24 -6.21
N GLU A 432 21.59 -13.64 -7.48
CA GLU A 432 20.59 -14.57 -7.98
C GLU A 432 21.01 -16.00 -7.61
N VAL A 433 20.11 -16.74 -6.96
CA VAL A 433 20.29 -18.16 -6.69
C VAL A 433 19.30 -18.96 -7.52
N ASN A 434 19.86 -19.73 -8.45
CA ASN A 434 19.13 -20.59 -9.36
C ASN A 434 19.05 -22.00 -8.81
N PHE A 435 17.85 -22.55 -8.73
CA PHE A 435 17.62 -23.95 -8.38
C PHE A 435 17.06 -24.71 -9.58
N SER A 436 17.49 -25.96 -9.73
CA SER A 436 17.03 -26.86 -10.79
C SER A 436 16.88 -28.28 -10.27
N LEU A 437 15.74 -28.88 -10.57
CA LEU A 437 15.43 -30.27 -10.28
C LEU A 437 15.71 -31.13 -11.51
N ASP A 438 16.30 -32.32 -11.33
CA ASP A 438 16.51 -33.27 -12.43
C ASP A 438 15.19 -33.82 -12.99
N GLN A 439 14.14 -33.83 -12.16
CA GLN A 439 12.80 -34.28 -12.50
C GLN A 439 11.74 -33.38 -11.85
N ALA A 440 10.59 -33.27 -12.51
CA ALA A 440 9.41 -32.59 -11.99
C ALA A 440 8.16 -33.46 -12.26
N PHE A 441 7.12 -33.27 -11.45
CA PHE A 441 5.86 -33.98 -11.58
C PHE A 441 5.14 -33.55 -12.85
N SER A 442 4.80 -34.54 -13.69
CA SER A 442 4.05 -34.29 -14.91
C SER A 442 2.61 -33.87 -14.61
N PRO A 443 2.01 -33.03 -15.47
CA PRO A 443 0.60 -32.64 -15.39
C PRO A 443 -0.32 -33.86 -15.26
N GLY A 444 -1.33 -33.77 -14.39
CA GLY A 444 -2.32 -34.81 -14.13
C GLY A 444 -3.76 -34.36 -14.42
N ALA A 445 -4.71 -35.28 -14.24
CA ALA A 445 -6.14 -35.02 -14.54
C ALA A 445 -6.78 -33.89 -13.70
N GLY A 446 -6.20 -33.56 -12.53
CA GLY A 446 -6.67 -32.50 -11.63
C GLY A 446 -5.76 -31.27 -11.54
N ASP A 447 -4.56 -31.31 -12.13
CA ASP A 447 -3.61 -30.20 -12.12
C ASP A 447 -2.79 -30.20 -13.41
N ARG A 448 -2.91 -29.14 -14.20
CA ARG A 448 -2.26 -29.01 -15.51
C ARG A 448 -0.82 -28.50 -15.45
N ARG A 449 -0.32 -28.18 -14.26
CA ARG A 449 1.02 -27.63 -14.04
C ARG A 449 2.08 -28.73 -14.03
N GLN A 450 3.31 -28.37 -14.40
CA GLN A 450 4.49 -29.19 -14.14
C GLN A 450 5.05 -28.77 -12.77
N LEU A 451 4.94 -29.64 -11.77
CA LEU A 451 5.21 -29.27 -10.37
C LEU A 451 6.60 -29.77 -9.93
N GLY A 452 7.41 -28.87 -9.38
CA GLY A 452 8.72 -29.16 -8.79
C GLY A 452 8.59 -29.56 -7.32
N VAL A 453 8.99 -28.68 -6.41
CA VAL A 453 8.86 -28.90 -4.96
C VAL A 453 7.96 -27.84 -4.33
N ILE A 454 7.50 -28.09 -3.10
CA ILE A 454 6.78 -27.10 -2.32
C ILE A 454 7.81 -26.34 -1.49
N VAL A 455 8.10 -25.08 -1.79
CA VAL A 455 9.09 -24.31 -1.03
C VAL A 455 8.42 -23.57 0.11
N THR A 456 9.09 -23.50 1.26
CA THR A 456 8.65 -22.74 2.45
C THR A 456 9.61 -21.59 2.77
N SER A 457 10.91 -21.76 2.56
CA SER A 457 11.89 -20.67 2.69
C SER A 457 13.20 -20.93 1.93
N ALA A 458 13.92 -19.88 1.55
CA ALA A 458 15.28 -19.96 1.01
C ALA A 458 16.16 -18.90 1.67
N GLY A 459 17.45 -19.15 1.94
CA GLY A 459 18.31 -18.11 2.48
C GLY A 459 19.82 -18.33 2.42
N LEU A 460 20.58 -17.30 2.83
CA LEU A 460 22.03 -17.22 2.97
C LEU A 460 22.34 -16.81 4.41
N GLU A 461 23.10 -17.63 5.13
CA GLU A 461 23.59 -17.32 6.47
C GLU A 461 25.10 -17.12 6.42
N SER A 462 25.66 -16.12 7.10
CA SER A 462 27.13 -16.01 7.18
C SER A 462 27.71 -17.27 7.82
N LYS A 463 28.87 -17.68 7.31
CA LYS A 463 29.71 -18.68 7.97
C LYS A 463 30.30 -18.19 9.27
#